data_AF-A0A6P2CFJ0-F1
#
_entry.id   AF-A0A6P2CFJ0-F1
#
_cell.length_a   1.000
_cell.length_b   1.000
_cell.length_c   1.000
_cell.angle_alpha   90.00
_cell.angle_beta   90.00
_cell.angle_gamma   90.00
#
_symmetry.space_group_name_H-M   'P 1'
#
loop_
_entity.id
_entity.type
_entity.pdbx_description
1 polymer ?
#
loop_
_entity_poly.entity_id
_entity_poly.type
_entity_poly.pdbx_seq_one_letter_code
_entity_poly.pdbx_strand_id
1 'polypeptide(L)' 'MSVSASSDNTYTVSGMTCGGCAGKVTVAVERIPGVLGVDVDLAVGGITLTTDGAVGDDAVRDAVEQAGYRLATD' A
#
# COMPACT_ATOMS: atom_id res chain seq x y z
N MET A 1 11.98 23.03 14.23
CA MET A 1 11.39 21.67 14.28
C MET A 1 11.12 21.29 12.84
N SER A 2 12.02 20.50 12.25
CA SER A 2 12.00 20.11 10.84
C SER A 2 11.09 18.90 10.69
N VAL A 3 9.98 19.03 9.98
CA VAL A 3 9.16 17.88 9.57
C VAL A 3 9.93 17.14 8.49
N SER A 4 10.43 15.95 8.84
CA SER A 4 10.85 14.95 7.88
C SER A 4 9.68 14.69 6.95
N ALA A 5 9.86 14.90 5.65
CA ALA A 5 8.81 14.73 4.65
C ALA A 5 8.58 13.23 4.41
N SER A 6 7.84 12.57 5.31
CA SER A 6 7.24 11.27 5.05
C SER A 6 6.03 11.50 4.15
N SER A 7 5.96 10.79 3.04
CA SER A 7 4.86 10.90 2.07
C SER A 7 3.86 9.79 2.32
N ASP A 8 2.59 10.15 2.49
CA ASP A 8 1.48 9.21 2.49
C ASP A 8 0.90 9.06 1.07
N ASN A 9 0.85 7.84 0.58
CA ASN A 9 0.22 7.52 -0.69
C ASN A 9 -0.95 6.55 -0.46
N THR A 10 -2.14 6.98 -0.83
CA THR A 10 -3.35 6.15 -0.79
C THR A 10 -3.55 5.43 -2.11
N TYR A 11 -3.90 4.15 -2.03
CA TYR A 11 -4.21 3.31 -3.17
C TYR A 11 -5.46 2.50 -2.89
N THR A 12 -6.25 2.21 -3.92
CA THR A 12 -7.37 1.28 -3.80
C THR A 12 -6.89 -0.10 -4.23
N VAL A 13 -7.39 -1.18 -3.62
CA VAL A 13 -7.06 -2.54 -4.08
C VAL A 13 -8.33 -3.25 -4.50
N SER A 14 -8.38 -3.61 -5.78
CA SER A 14 -9.48 -4.41 -6.30
C SER A 14 -9.37 -5.85 -5.79
N GLY A 15 -10.45 -6.34 -5.19
CA GLY A 15 -10.54 -7.70 -4.65
C GLY A 15 -10.28 -7.83 -3.14
N MET A 16 -10.05 -6.71 -2.43
CA MET A 16 -10.07 -6.69 -0.95
C MET A 16 -11.51 -6.71 -0.41
N THR A 17 -12.24 -7.80 -0.65
CA THR A 17 -13.61 -7.99 -0.12
C THR A 17 -13.65 -8.81 1.17
N CYS A 18 -12.50 -9.27 1.67
CA CYS A 18 -12.39 -10.07 2.88
C CYS A 18 -11.20 -9.59 3.73
N GLY A 19 -11.37 -9.48 5.05
CA GLY A 19 -10.31 -9.02 5.97
C GLY A 19 -9.03 -9.85 5.93
N GLY A 20 -9.10 -11.12 5.53
CA GLY A 20 -7.91 -11.96 5.31
C GLY A 20 -7.09 -11.58 4.08
N CYS A 21 -7.69 -10.90 3.09
CA CYS A 21 -7.01 -10.46 1.88
C CYS A 21 -6.11 -9.24 2.15
N ALA A 22 -6.57 -8.31 3.00
CA ALA A 22 -5.84 -7.11 3.36
C ALA A 22 -4.45 -7.41 3.94
N GLY A 23 -4.38 -8.33 4.91
CA GLY A 23 -3.10 -8.66 5.56
C GLY A 23 -2.06 -9.25 4.60
N LYS A 24 -2.47 -9.97 3.56
CA LYS A 24 -1.54 -10.48 2.53
C LYS A 24 -0.96 -9.35 1.70
N VAL A 25 -1.80 -8.39 1.30
CA VAL A 25 -1.36 -7.20 0.56
C VAL A 25 -0.41 -6.38 1.41
N THR A 26 -0.80 -6.04 2.64
CA THR A 26 0.02 -5.32 3.63
C THR A 26 1.46 -5.86 3.69
N VAL A 27 1.61 -7.16 3.95
CA VAL A 27 2.94 -7.78 4.09
C VAL A 27 3.74 -7.74 2.78
N ALA A 28 3.08 -7.75 1.62
CA ALA A 28 3.75 -7.64 0.33
C ALA A 28 4.26 -6.20 0.08
N VAL A 29 3.45 -5.18 0.36
CA VAL A 29 3.84 -3.77 0.19
C VAL A 29 4.86 -3.32 1.25
N GLU A 30 4.77 -3.81 2.49
CA GLU A 30 5.77 -3.53 3.53
C GLU A 30 7.17 -4.06 3.18
N ARG A 31 7.29 -5.01 2.25
CA ARG A 31 8.60 -5.49 1.78
C ARG A 31 9.26 -4.54 0.80
N ILE A 32 8.56 -3.53 0.30
CA ILE A 32 9.11 -2.57 -0.64
C ILE A 32 10.09 -1.64 0.10
N PRO A 33 11.33 -1.50 -0.40
CA PRO A 33 12.28 -0.57 0.19
C PRO A 33 11.75 0.87 0.09
N GLY A 34 11.65 1.54 1.22
CA GLY A 34 11.10 2.90 1.32
C GLY A 34 9.70 2.97 1.93
N VAL A 35 9.01 1.85 2.10
CA VAL A 35 7.76 1.78 2.88
C VAL A 35 8.11 1.76 4.37
N LEU A 36 7.58 2.73 5.11
CA LEU A 36 7.69 2.87 6.56
C LEU A 36 6.53 2.21 7.30
N GLY A 37 5.37 2.14 6.65
CA GLY A 37 4.19 1.49 7.20
C GLY A 37 3.05 1.43 6.20
N VAL A 38 2.08 0.58 6.47
CA VAL A 38 0.85 0.48 5.69
C VAL A 38 -0.35 0.42 6.62
N ASP A 39 -1.37 1.19 6.28
CA ASP A 39 -2.66 1.20 6.94
C ASP A 39 -3.72 0.70 5.96
N VAL A 40 -4.65 -0.14 6.40
CA VAL A 40 -5.66 -0.72 5.52
C VAL A 40 -7.05 -0.32 5.99
N ASP A 41 -7.77 0.37 5.11
CA ASP A 41 -9.13 0.80 5.33
C ASP A 41 -10.10 -0.11 4.58
N LEU A 42 -10.61 -1.12 5.28
CA LEU A 42 -11.62 -2.04 4.76
C LEU A 42 -12.99 -1.37 4.54
N ALA A 43 -13.25 -0.21 5.16
CA ALA A 43 -14.53 0.48 5.03
C ALA A 43 -14.68 1.11 3.64
N VAL A 44 -13.58 1.63 3.08
CA VAL A 44 -13.54 2.18 1.72
C VAL A 44 -12.83 1.27 0.71
N GLY A 45 -12.17 0.20 1.16
CA GLY A 45 -11.40 -0.71 0.31
C GLY A 45 -10.05 -0.13 -0.13
N GLY A 46 -9.52 0.81 0.66
CA GLY A 46 -8.27 1.52 0.40
C GLY A 46 -7.13 1.03 1.29
N ILE A 47 -5.90 1.33 0.87
CA ILE A 47 -4.68 1.21 1.67
C ILE A 47 -3.95 2.55 1.65
N THR A 48 -3.37 2.93 2.78
CA THR A 48 -2.52 4.11 2.92
C THR A 48 -1.10 3.64 3.19
N LEU A 49 -0.16 4.01 2.33
CA LEU A 49 1.25 3.67 2.47
C LEU A 49 2.01 4.89 2.97
N THR A 50 2.69 4.75 4.10
CA THR A 50 3.63 5.74 4.60
C THR A 50 5.00 5.41 4.04
N THR A 51 5.63 6.36 3.35
CA THR A 51 6.90 6.16 2.67
C THR A 51 7.92 7.24 3.04
N ASP A 52 9.20 6.86 3.10
CA ASP A 52 10.31 7.78 3.36
C ASP A 52 10.88 8.32 2.04
N GLY A 53 10.03 8.99 1.27
CA GLY A 53 10.37 9.56 -0.04
C GLY A 53 9.55 9.00 -1.19
N ALA A 54 10.02 9.22 -2.42
CA ALA A 54 9.29 8.81 -3.62
C ALA A 54 9.40 7.29 -3.85
N VAL A 55 8.41 6.54 -3.41
CA VAL A 55 8.21 5.15 -3.83
C VAL A 55 7.42 5.15 -5.14
N GLY A 56 7.94 4.45 -6.15
CA GLY A 56 7.25 4.31 -7.43
C GLY A 56 6.00 3.45 -7.28
N ASP A 57 4.88 3.97 -7.75
CA ASP A 57 3.59 3.26 -7.88
C ASP A 57 3.72 1.93 -8.64
N ASP A 58 4.68 1.82 -9.58
CA ASP A 58 5.03 0.57 -10.25
C ASP A 58 5.52 -0.53 -9.27
N ALA A 59 6.35 -0.17 -8.29
CA ALA A 59 6.84 -1.12 -7.28
C ALA A 59 5.72 -1.57 -6.34
N VAL A 60 4.84 -0.64 -5.96
CA VAL A 60 3.64 -0.93 -5.14
C VAL A 60 2.73 -1.90 -5.86
N ARG A 61 2.44 -1.61 -7.14
CA ARG A 61 1.61 -2.46 -8.00
C ARG A 61 2.21 -3.85 -8.17
N ASP A 62 3.50 -3.95 -8.48
CA ASP A 62 4.16 -5.25 -8.68
C ASP A 62 4.11 -6.10 -7.40
N ALA A 63 4.33 -5.51 -6.22
CA ALA A 63 4.18 -6.21 -4.95
C ALA A 63 2.75 -6.70 -4.70
N VAL A 64 1.74 -5.88 -5.03
CA VAL A 64 0.32 -6.22 -4.88
C VAL A 64 -0.08 -7.32 -5.89
N GLU A 65 0.42 -7.27 -7.12
CA GLU A 65 0.20 -8.29 -8.15
C GLU A 65 0.88 -9.61 -7.82
N GLN A 66 2.08 -9.58 -7.26
CA GLN A 66 2.77 -10.77 -6.72
C GLN A 66 1.99 -11.41 -5.57
N ALA A 67 1.27 -10.61 -4.77
CA ALA A 67 0.37 -11.12 -3.75
C ALA A 67 -0.94 -11.71 -4.32
N GLY A 68 -1.20 -11.56 -5.62
CA GLY A 68 -2.39 -12.04 -6.32
C GLY A 68 -3.56 -11.06 -6.33
N TYR A 69 -3.29 -9.77 -6.09
CA TYR A 69 -4.29 -8.70 -6.05
C TYR A 69 -4.02 -7.67 -7.14
N ARG A 70 -4.97 -6.76 -7.38
CA ARG A 70 -4.81 -5.72 -8.39
C ARG A 70 -4.89 -4.35 -7.74
N LEU A 71 -3.82 -3.55 -7.88
CA LEU A 71 -3.81 -2.17 -7.43
C LEU A 71 -4.72 -1.33 -8.36
N ALA A 72 -5.72 -0.69 -7.78
CA ALA A 72 -6.55 0.33 -8.40
C ALA A 72 -6.03 1.70 -7.93
N THR A 73 -5.27 2.35 -8.79
CA THR A 73 -4.98 3.78 -8.65
C THR A 73 -6.18 4.53 -9.22
N ASP A 74 -6.87 5.33 -8.41
CA ASP A 74 -7.87 6.30 -8.88
C ASP A 74 -7.27 7.70 -8.78
#